data_AF-A0A0S3KD98-F1
#
_entry.id   AF-A0A0S3KD98-F1
#
_cell.length_a   1.000
_cell.length_b   1.000
_cell.length_c   1.000
_cell.angle_alpha   90.00
_cell.angle_beta   90.00
_cell.angle_gamma   90.00
#
_symmetry.space_group_name_H-M   'P 1'
#
loop_
_entity.id
_entity.type
_entity.pdbx_description
1 polymer ?
#
loop_
_entity_poly.entity_id
_entity_poly.type
_entity_poly.pdbx_seq_one_letter_code
_entity_poly.pdbx_strand_id
1 'polypeptide(L)'
;MSAYYEEVKKLILAKYGFFGWGERFFYYLAWFFCLAIFWNFYKLTTKDLILDWGSVILLFLGIGCFAYTKWQKNRMLYIRKEACGKMISDGRIVETSVNSLISEIKYSLNNIRVFSQWTVGILTTLIVLTATIFGNTFFKVIDFVIKALTEEEMKELNSLMMSSFNSSQKDIVSLIYENAFGVLLLLAFPLILTYSLQAMYTFNRRQVLSILIDCKYLFELDENNRDSKSSETE
;
A
#
# COMPACT_ATOMS: atom_id res chain seq x y z
N MET A 1 0.47 -8.95 22.20
CA MET A 1 -0.76 -8.13 22.22
C MET A 1 -1.60 -8.66 23.37
N SER A 2 -2.19 -7.79 24.17
CA SER A 2 -2.89 -8.16 25.40
C SER A 2 -4.16 -8.96 25.14
N ALA A 3 -4.56 -9.81 26.09
CA ALA A 3 -5.84 -10.53 26.04
C ALA A 3 -7.03 -9.54 26.00
N TYR A 4 -6.88 -8.41 26.69
CA TYR A 4 -7.85 -7.32 26.69
C TYR A 4 -8.07 -6.72 25.30
N TYR A 5 -7.02 -6.58 24.47
CA TYR A 5 -7.16 -6.16 23.08
C TYR A 5 -8.05 -7.12 22.27
N GLU A 6 -7.87 -8.44 22.43
CA GLU A 6 -8.67 -9.43 21.71
C GLU A 6 -10.13 -9.44 22.18
N GLU A 7 -10.39 -9.19 23.47
CA GLU A 7 -11.74 -9.02 23.99
C GLU A 7 -12.43 -7.77 23.43
N VAL A 8 -11.77 -6.61 23.49
CA VAL A 8 -12.29 -5.35 22.95
C VAL A 8 -12.53 -5.48 21.44
N LYS A 9 -11.60 -6.10 20.72
CA LYS A 9 -11.76 -6.40 19.29
C LYS A 9 -12.96 -7.30 19.02
N LYS A 10 -13.15 -8.38 19.79
CA LYS A 10 -14.32 -9.27 19.67
C LYS A 10 -15.63 -8.55 20.01
N LEU A 11 -15.61 -7.66 20.98
CA LEU A 11 -16.78 -6.89 21.40
C LEU A 11 -17.21 -5.89 20.32
N ILE A 12 -16.24 -5.19 19.73
CA ILE A 12 -16.43 -4.32 18.57
C ILE A 12 -16.93 -5.13 17.37
N LEU A 13 -16.34 -6.30 17.11
CA LEU A 13 -16.74 -7.23 16.04
C LEU A 13 -18.19 -7.70 16.18
N ALA A 14 -18.57 -8.16 17.37
CA ALA A 14 -19.84 -8.84 17.62
C ALA A 14 -21.04 -7.88 17.62
N LYS A 15 -20.91 -6.68 18.20
CA LYS A 15 -22.03 -5.72 18.27
C LYS A 15 -22.27 -4.96 16.97
N TYR A 16 -21.23 -4.74 16.18
CA TYR A 16 -21.30 -3.74 15.11
C TYR A 16 -21.02 -4.29 13.72
N GLY A 17 -20.73 -5.60 13.60
CA GLY A 17 -20.29 -6.20 12.34
C GLY A 17 -19.08 -5.46 11.73
N PHE A 18 -18.35 -4.68 12.54
CA PHE A 18 -17.48 -3.56 12.13
C PHE A 18 -16.11 -4.00 11.59
N PHE A 19 -16.06 -5.25 11.16
CA PHE A 19 -15.04 -5.76 10.25
C PHE A 19 -15.72 -6.47 9.10
N GLY A 20 -16.78 -5.85 8.59
CA GLY A 20 -17.62 -6.39 7.54
C GLY A 20 -16.70 -6.90 6.44
N TRP A 21 -16.87 -8.17 6.10
CA TRP A 21 -16.17 -8.77 4.97
C TRP A 21 -16.18 -7.85 3.75
N GLY A 22 -17.25 -7.06 3.57
CA GLY A 22 -17.34 -5.99 2.58
C GLY A 22 -16.23 -4.93 2.64
N GLU A 23 -15.90 -4.33 3.78
CA GLU A 23 -14.83 -3.31 3.83
C GLU A 23 -13.46 -3.90 3.53
N ARG A 24 -13.17 -5.08 4.11
CA ARG A 24 -11.95 -5.82 3.79
C ARG A 24 -11.92 -6.18 2.31
N PHE A 25 -13.05 -6.65 1.76
CA PHE A 25 -13.21 -6.98 0.36
C PHE A 25 -12.95 -5.76 -0.53
N PHE A 26 -13.57 -4.61 -0.30
CA PHE A 26 -13.33 -3.40 -1.09
C PHE A 26 -11.90 -2.84 -0.93
N TYR A 27 -11.30 -2.99 0.26
CA TYR A 27 -9.90 -2.63 0.48
C TYR A 27 -8.95 -3.56 -0.28
N TYR A 28 -9.20 -4.87 -0.27
CA TYR A 28 -8.46 -5.87 -1.04
C TYR A 28 -8.72 -5.73 -2.55
N LEU A 29 -9.94 -5.37 -2.95
CA LEU A 29 -10.34 -5.13 -4.34
C LEU A 29 -9.63 -3.89 -4.90
N ALA A 30 -9.59 -2.80 -4.13
CA ALA A 30 -8.82 -1.61 -4.50
C ALA A 30 -7.34 -1.95 -4.69
N TRP A 31 -6.79 -2.81 -3.82
CA TRP A 31 -5.42 -3.28 -3.98
C TRP A 31 -5.21 -4.16 -5.21
N PHE A 32 -6.14 -5.07 -5.48
CA PHE A 32 -6.13 -5.90 -6.69
C PHE A 32 -6.16 -5.02 -7.95
N PHE A 33 -6.98 -3.97 -7.96
CA PHE A 33 -6.97 -3.00 -9.07
C PHE A 33 -5.64 -2.26 -9.19
N CYS A 34 -4.98 -1.88 -8.09
CA CYS A 34 -3.63 -1.31 -8.15
C CYS A 34 -2.63 -2.27 -8.80
N LEU A 35 -2.68 -3.57 -8.47
CA LEU A 35 -1.84 -4.58 -9.13
C LEU A 35 -2.18 -4.77 -10.61
N ALA A 36 -3.47 -4.80 -10.95
CA ALA A 36 -3.92 -4.95 -12.33
C ALA A 36 -3.51 -3.74 -13.19
N ILE A 37 -3.61 -2.53 -12.64
CA ILE A 37 -3.12 -1.30 -13.27
C ILE A 37 -1.61 -1.39 -13.46
N PHE A 38 -0.86 -1.79 -12.43
CA PHE A 38 0.58 -1.95 -12.51
C PHE A 38 1.00 -2.96 -13.59
N TRP A 39 0.31 -4.10 -13.66
CA TRP A 39 0.54 -5.14 -14.66
C TRP A 39 0.22 -4.66 -16.08
N ASN A 40 -0.86 -3.90 -16.27
CA ASN A 40 -1.17 -3.29 -17.55
C ASN A 40 -0.16 -2.22 -17.95
N PHE A 41 0.33 -1.41 -17.02
CA PHE A 41 1.42 -0.48 -17.28
C PHE A 41 2.69 -1.22 -17.74
N TYR A 42 3.09 -2.29 -17.06
CA TYR A 42 4.23 -3.12 -17.47
C TYR A 42 4.06 -3.72 -18.88
N LYS A 43 2.84 -4.16 -19.22
CA LYS A 43 2.51 -4.62 -20.59
C LYS A 43 2.62 -3.49 -21.62
N LEU A 44 2.17 -2.29 -21.29
CA LEU A 44 2.23 -1.13 -22.16
C LEU A 44 3.68 -0.73 -22.47
N THR A 45 4.60 -0.91 -21.52
CA THR A 45 6.03 -0.64 -21.72
C THR A 45 6.75 -1.70 -22.56
N THR A 46 6.17 -2.90 -22.71
CA THR A 46 6.82 -4.05 -23.38
C THR A 46 6.25 -4.38 -24.75
N LYS A 47 5.10 -3.79 -25.12
CA LYS A 47 4.48 -3.93 -26.44
C LYS A 47 3.84 -2.61 -26.85
N ASP A 48 3.87 -2.28 -28.15
CA ASP A 48 3.09 -1.19 -28.76
C ASP A 48 1.58 -1.47 -28.74
N LEU A 49 1.03 -1.72 -27.56
CA LEU A 49 -0.41 -1.84 -27.39
C LEU A 49 -0.97 -0.43 -27.19
N ILE A 50 -1.76 -0.01 -28.17
CA ILE A 50 -2.76 1.05 -28.02
C ILE A 50 -3.53 0.79 -26.72
N LEU A 51 -3.71 1.85 -25.92
CA LEU A 51 -4.40 1.82 -24.64
C LEU A 51 -5.76 1.09 -24.80
N ASP A 52 -5.80 -0.18 -24.42
CA ASP A 52 -7.02 -0.99 -24.53
C ASP A 52 -8.10 -0.37 -23.64
N TRP A 53 -9.34 -0.31 -24.14
CA TRP A 53 -10.50 0.15 -23.37
C TRP A 53 -10.61 -0.60 -22.03
N GLY A 54 -10.15 -1.86 -21.96
CA GLY A 54 -10.03 -2.61 -20.71
C GLY A 54 -9.13 -1.93 -19.66
N SER A 55 -8.01 -1.32 -20.08
CA SER A 55 -7.08 -0.59 -19.19
C SER A 55 -7.71 0.68 -18.64
N VAL A 56 -8.48 1.39 -19.48
CA VAL A 56 -9.24 2.59 -19.09
C VAL A 56 -10.33 2.24 -18.09
N ILE A 57 -11.09 1.16 -18.34
CA ILE A 57 -12.12 0.66 -17.42
C ILE A 57 -11.53 0.29 -16.06
N LEU A 58 -10.36 -0.36 -16.04
CA LEU A 58 -9.65 -0.71 -14.80
C LEU A 58 -9.22 0.53 -13.99
N LEU A 59 -8.78 1.60 -14.65
CA LEU A 59 -8.47 2.87 -14.00
C LEU A 59 -9.73 3.48 -13.34
N PHE A 60 -10.84 3.54 -14.07
CA PHE A 60 -12.11 4.06 -13.53
C PHE A 60 -12.64 3.21 -12.37
N LEU A 61 -12.53 1.87 -12.46
CA LEU A 61 -12.86 0.97 -11.36
C LEU A 61 -11.97 1.20 -10.14
N GLY A 62 -10.67 1.36 -10.33
CA GLY A 62 -9.73 1.68 -9.24
C GLY A 62 -10.08 3.00 -8.54
N ILE A 63 -10.35 4.06 -9.31
CA ILE A 63 -10.78 5.37 -8.79
C ILE A 63 -12.12 5.25 -8.07
N GLY A 64 -13.09 4.53 -8.65
CA GLY A 64 -14.40 4.28 -8.04
C GLY A 64 -14.29 3.53 -6.70
N CYS A 65 -13.41 2.52 -6.63
CA CYS A 65 -13.13 1.78 -5.42
C CYS A 65 -12.49 2.68 -4.35
N PHE A 66 -11.53 3.53 -4.74
CA PHE A 66 -10.94 4.51 -3.84
C PHE A 66 -11.96 5.53 -3.32
N ALA A 67 -12.78 6.11 -4.20
CA ALA A 67 -13.86 7.02 -3.83
C ALA A 67 -14.87 6.36 -2.88
N TYR A 68 -15.23 5.11 -3.15
CA TYR A 68 -16.11 4.32 -2.28
C TYR A 68 -15.49 4.09 -0.89
N THR A 69 -14.21 3.75 -0.79
CA THR A 69 -13.54 3.61 0.53
C THR A 69 -13.53 4.93 1.31
N LYS A 70 -13.35 6.07 0.61
CA LYS A 70 -13.40 7.40 1.23
C LYS A 70 -14.81 7.75 1.70
N TRP A 71 -15.83 7.45 0.89
CA TRP A 71 -17.24 7.66 1.23
C TRP A 71 -17.68 6.79 2.41
N GLN A 72 -17.33 5.50 2.40
CA GLN A 72 -17.51 4.57 3.53
C GLN A 72 -16.90 5.13 4.81
N LYS A 73 -15.63 5.56 4.77
CA LYS A 73 -14.95 6.15 5.94
C LYS A 73 -15.74 7.31 6.55
N ASN A 74 -16.34 8.17 5.72
CA ASN A 74 -17.11 9.31 6.20
C ASN A 74 -18.44 8.90 6.83
N ARG A 75 -19.14 7.93 6.21
CA ARG A 75 -20.38 7.35 6.76
C ARG A 75 -20.13 6.65 8.11
N MET A 76 -18.97 6.02 8.25
CA MET A 76 -18.59 5.27 9.45
C MET A 76 -18.33 6.15 10.68
N LEU A 77 -18.13 7.46 10.53
CA LEU A 77 -17.93 8.38 11.67
C LEU A 77 -19.13 8.41 12.62
N TYR A 78 -20.34 8.47 12.07
CA TYR A 78 -21.57 8.52 12.88
C TYR A 78 -21.78 7.23 13.67
N ILE A 79 -21.59 6.08 13.00
CA ILE A 79 -21.78 4.76 13.61
C ILE A 79 -20.73 4.51 14.71
N ARG A 80 -19.49 4.98 14.52
CA ARG A 80 -18.43 4.89 15.54
C ARG A 80 -18.76 5.67 16.81
N LYS A 81 -19.29 6.87 16.66
CA LYS A 81 -19.69 7.72 17.80
C LYS A 81 -20.79 7.05 18.63
N GLU A 82 -21.83 6.53 17.97
CA GLU A 82 -22.90 5.78 18.65
C GLU A 82 -22.37 4.51 19.31
N ALA A 83 -21.48 3.79 18.61
CA ALA A 83 -20.90 2.55 19.10
C ALA A 83 -20.09 2.77 20.37
N CYS A 84 -19.30 3.84 20.39
CA CYS A 84 -18.53 4.20 21.56
C CYS A 84 -19.43 4.64 22.72
N GLY A 85 -20.43 5.49 22.48
CA GLY A 85 -21.39 5.89 23.52
C GLY A 85 -22.04 4.70 24.23
N LYS A 86 -22.43 3.67 23.47
CA LYS A 86 -22.95 2.39 24.00
C LYS A 86 -21.91 1.57 24.78
N MET A 87 -20.64 1.59 24.37
CA MET A 87 -19.58 0.86 25.07
C MET A 87 -19.22 1.52 26.41
N ILE A 88 -19.29 2.85 26.47
CA ILE A 88 -19.12 3.63 27.69
C ILE A 88 -20.32 3.42 28.62
N SER A 89 -21.55 3.54 28.12
CA SER A 89 -22.77 3.40 28.94
C SER A 89 -22.92 2.01 29.56
N ASP A 90 -22.48 0.97 28.86
CA ASP A 90 -22.54 -0.42 29.35
C ASP A 90 -21.43 -0.74 30.39
N GLY A 91 -20.54 0.21 30.71
CA GLY A 91 -19.42 0.00 31.63
C GLY A 91 -18.37 -0.99 31.11
N ARG A 92 -18.42 -1.33 29.82
CA ARG A 92 -17.53 -2.35 29.20
C ARG A 92 -16.13 -1.81 28.90
N ILE A 93 -15.97 -0.49 28.91
CA ILE A 93 -14.71 0.20 28.63
C ILE A 93 -14.51 1.27 29.72
N VAL A 94 -13.33 1.25 30.36
CA VAL A 94 -12.93 2.22 31.39
C VAL A 94 -11.84 3.13 30.83
N GLU A 95 -11.85 4.41 31.15
CA GLU A 95 -10.93 5.40 30.60
C GLU A 95 -9.44 5.03 30.74
N THR A 96 -9.02 4.56 31.92
CA THR A 96 -7.64 4.10 32.18
C THR A 96 -7.23 2.94 31.27
N SER A 97 -8.17 2.02 31.00
CA SER A 97 -7.96 0.89 30.09
C SER A 97 -7.88 1.32 28.62
N VAL A 98 -8.61 2.37 28.21
CA VAL A 98 -8.56 2.93 26.85
C VAL A 98 -7.19 3.53 26.56
N ASN A 99 -6.67 4.35 27.47
CA ASN A 99 -5.37 5.00 27.29
C ASN A 99 -4.24 3.97 27.19
N SER A 100 -4.28 2.95 28.05
CA SER A 100 -3.34 1.82 27.99
C SER A 100 -3.43 1.08 26.65
N LEU A 101 -4.65 0.74 26.19
CA LEU A 101 -4.86 0.00 24.95
C LEU A 101 -4.46 0.81 23.70
N ILE A 102 -4.73 2.13 23.70
CA ILE A 102 -4.27 3.04 22.64
C ILE A 102 -2.74 3.03 22.56
N SER A 103 -2.05 3.12 23.70
CA SER A 103 -0.58 3.13 23.72
C SER A 103 0.00 1.81 23.23
N GLU A 104 -0.58 0.67 23.64
CA GLU A 104 -0.19 -0.65 23.18
C GLU A 104 -0.36 -0.80 21.65
N ILE A 105 -1.52 -0.38 21.11
CA ILE A 105 -1.78 -0.47 19.67
C ILE A 105 -0.84 0.47 18.89
N LYS A 106 -0.60 1.69 19.38
CA LYS A 106 0.34 2.63 18.75
C LYS A 106 1.76 2.07 18.74
N TYR A 107 2.23 1.51 19.85
CA TYR A 107 3.53 0.87 19.95
C TYR A 107 3.64 -0.31 18.98
N SER A 108 2.61 -1.16 18.92
CA SER A 108 2.53 -2.27 17.99
C SER A 108 2.58 -1.83 16.51
N LEU A 109 1.82 -0.79 16.15
CA LEU A 109 1.84 -0.24 14.80
C LEU A 109 3.19 0.40 14.46
N ASN A 110 3.83 1.06 15.42
CA ASN A 110 5.16 1.64 15.24
C ASN A 110 6.22 0.57 15.02
N ASN A 111 6.19 -0.52 15.78
CA ASN A 111 7.11 -1.65 15.57
C ASN A 111 6.95 -2.27 14.18
N ILE A 112 5.71 -2.42 13.70
CA ILE A 112 5.46 -2.91 12.33
C ILE A 112 5.97 -1.90 11.29
N ARG A 113 5.83 -0.59 11.54
CA ARG A 113 6.37 0.45 10.67
C ARG A 113 7.89 0.38 10.58
N VAL A 114 8.57 0.32 11.72
CA VAL A 114 10.03 0.19 11.79
C VAL A 114 10.47 -1.08 11.09
N PHE A 115 9.82 -2.21 11.36
CA PHE A 115 10.09 -3.47 10.67
C PHE A 115 9.96 -3.34 9.15
N SER A 116 8.88 -2.72 8.65
CA SER A 116 8.71 -2.52 7.21
C SER A 116 9.77 -1.62 6.59
N GLN A 117 10.23 -0.59 7.31
CA GLN A 117 11.34 0.26 6.85
C GLN A 117 12.63 -0.55 6.71
N TRP A 118 12.91 -1.43 7.67
CA TRP A 118 14.03 -2.38 7.59
C TRP A 118 13.88 -3.34 6.42
N THR A 119 12.70 -3.94 6.24
CA THR A 119 12.43 -4.86 5.11
C THR A 119 12.65 -4.15 3.77
N VAL A 120 12.14 -2.93 3.61
CA VAL A 120 12.32 -2.12 2.40
C VAL A 120 13.80 -1.79 2.16
N GLY A 121 14.54 -1.42 3.20
CA GLY A 121 15.97 -1.15 3.09
C GLY A 121 16.79 -2.36 2.63
N ILE A 122 16.53 -3.53 3.23
CA ILE A 122 17.16 -4.80 2.84
C ILE A 122 16.79 -5.16 1.40
N LEU A 123 15.51 -5.06 1.05
CA LEU A 123 15.01 -5.41 -0.28
C LEU A 123 15.61 -4.51 -1.36
N THR A 124 15.67 -3.19 -1.12
CA THR A 124 16.30 -2.23 -2.03
C THR A 124 17.77 -2.57 -2.24
N THR A 125 18.50 -2.88 -1.16
CA THR A 125 19.91 -3.25 -1.23
C THR A 125 20.13 -4.51 -2.05
N LEU A 126 19.30 -5.55 -1.83
CA LEU A 126 19.35 -6.79 -2.62
C LEU A 126 19.06 -6.55 -4.10
N ILE A 127 18.07 -5.70 -4.41
CA ILE A 127 17.72 -5.36 -5.78
C ILE A 127 18.87 -4.65 -6.48
N VAL A 128 19.47 -3.63 -5.85
CA VAL A 128 20.61 -2.90 -6.41
C VAL A 128 21.82 -3.81 -6.59
N LEU A 129 22.11 -4.66 -5.59
CA LEU A 129 23.21 -5.61 -5.67
C LEU A 129 23.00 -6.63 -6.81
N THR A 130 21.79 -7.16 -6.94
CA THR A 130 21.42 -8.07 -8.02
C THR A 130 21.55 -7.38 -9.38
N ALA A 131 20.99 -6.18 -9.53
CA ALA A 131 21.10 -5.39 -10.76
C ALA A 131 22.56 -5.08 -11.13
N THR A 132 23.40 -4.80 -10.13
CA THR A 132 24.84 -4.52 -10.33
C THR A 132 25.58 -5.77 -10.79
N ILE A 133 25.35 -6.93 -10.15
CA ILE A 133 25.97 -8.20 -10.53
C ILE A 133 25.54 -8.59 -11.94
N PHE A 134 24.24 -8.57 -12.24
CA PHE A 134 23.71 -8.90 -13.56
C PHE A 134 24.22 -7.92 -14.62
N GLY A 135 24.18 -6.62 -14.36
CA GLY A 135 24.69 -5.60 -15.28
C GLY A 135 26.17 -5.78 -15.59
N ASN A 136 27.01 -5.97 -14.56
CA ASN A 136 28.44 -6.15 -14.75
C ASN A 136 28.76 -7.47 -15.48
N THR A 137 28.02 -8.55 -15.18
CA THR A 137 28.18 -9.83 -15.89
C THR A 137 27.75 -9.68 -17.36
N PHE A 138 26.65 -9.00 -17.62
CA PHE A 138 26.15 -8.72 -18.97
C PHE A 138 27.14 -7.89 -19.78
N PHE A 139 27.70 -6.81 -19.21
CA PHE A 139 28.73 -6.01 -19.88
C PHE A 139 29.99 -6.82 -20.18
N LYS A 140 30.43 -7.70 -19.27
CA LYS A 140 31.57 -8.60 -19.53
C LYS A 140 31.30 -9.59 -20.65
N VAL A 141 30.09 -10.13 -20.73
CA VAL A 141 29.69 -11.02 -21.83
C VAL A 141 29.69 -10.25 -23.15
N ILE A 142 29.14 -9.03 -23.19
CA ILE A 142 29.19 -8.18 -24.39
C ILE A 142 30.63 -7.89 -24.79
N ASP A 143 31.48 -7.47 -23.84
CA ASP A 143 32.89 -7.17 -24.11
C ASP A 143 33.65 -8.41 -24.63
N PHE A 144 33.36 -9.59 -24.08
CA PHE A 144 33.90 -10.85 -24.57
C PHE A 144 33.43 -11.18 -26.00
N VAL A 145 32.13 -11.00 -26.28
CA VAL A 145 31.56 -11.22 -27.62
C VAL A 145 32.16 -10.25 -28.63
N ILE A 146 32.26 -8.95 -28.30
CA ILE A 146 32.88 -7.93 -29.17
C ILE A 146 34.34 -8.28 -29.47
N LYS A 147 35.09 -8.76 -28.46
CA LYS A 147 36.49 -9.18 -28.63
C LYS A 147 36.66 -10.47 -29.42
N ALA A 148 35.65 -11.34 -29.45
CA ALA A 148 35.67 -12.61 -30.16
C ALA A 148 35.27 -12.49 -31.64
N LEU A 149 34.57 -11.40 -32.02
CA LEU A 149 34.11 -11.15 -33.39
C LEU A 149 35.21 -10.51 -34.24
N THR A 150 35.28 -10.90 -35.51
CA THR A 150 36.10 -10.24 -36.53
C THR A 150 35.43 -8.97 -37.07
N GLU A 151 36.18 -8.09 -37.75
CA GLU A 151 35.65 -6.82 -38.27
C GLU A 151 34.49 -6.99 -39.27
N GLU A 152 34.49 -8.06 -40.06
CA GLU A 152 33.40 -8.39 -40.99
C GLU A 152 32.14 -8.84 -40.25
N GLU A 153 32.27 -9.71 -39.25
CA GLU A 153 31.15 -10.17 -38.41
C GLU A 153 30.58 -9.01 -37.56
N MET A 154 31.42 -8.07 -37.14
CA MET A 154 30.96 -6.86 -36.44
C MET A 154 30.14 -5.94 -37.35
N LYS A 155 30.53 -5.77 -38.62
CA LYS A 155 29.73 -5.02 -39.61
C LYS A 155 28.41 -5.70 -39.88
N GLU A 156 28.40 -7.02 -39.99
CA GLU A 156 27.18 -7.80 -40.22
C GLU A 156 26.23 -7.70 -39.02
N LEU A 157 26.74 -7.85 -37.79
CA LEU A 157 25.97 -7.66 -36.54
C LEU A 157 25.38 -6.25 -36.43
N ASN A 158 26.17 -5.22 -36.78
CA ASN A 158 25.71 -3.83 -36.74
C ASN A 158 24.63 -3.57 -37.80
N SER A 159 24.75 -4.17 -38.99
CA SER A 159 23.72 -4.10 -40.04
C SER A 159 22.42 -4.83 -39.65
N LEU A 160 22.53 -5.95 -38.93
CA LEU A 160 21.41 -6.69 -38.34
C LEU A 160 20.72 -5.90 -37.22
N MET A 161 21.52 -5.24 -36.38
CA MET A 161 20.98 -4.41 -35.30
C MET A 161 20.29 -3.17 -35.87
N MET A 162 20.88 -2.49 -36.87
CA MET A 162 20.28 -1.33 -37.54
C MET A 162 19.05 -1.67 -38.38
N SER A 163 19.00 -2.83 -39.03
CA SER A 163 17.79 -3.29 -39.75
C SER A 163 16.66 -3.66 -38.77
N SER A 164 16.99 -4.29 -37.64
CA SER A 164 16.04 -4.53 -36.54
C SER A 164 15.56 -3.22 -35.91
N PHE A 165 16.42 -2.20 -35.85
CA PHE A 165 16.07 -0.88 -35.34
C PHE A 165 15.13 -0.13 -36.29
N ASN A 166 15.48 -0.06 -37.58
CA ASN A 166 14.68 0.61 -38.61
C ASN A 166 13.31 -0.07 -38.84
N SER A 167 13.22 -1.38 -38.65
CA SER A 167 11.95 -2.11 -38.75
C SER A 167 11.02 -1.88 -37.54
N SER A 168 11.56 -1.47 -36.40
CA SER A 168 10.78 -1.24 -35.18
C SER A 168 9.99 0.08 -35.20
N GLN A 169 10.21 0.99 -36.17
CA GLN A 169 9.59 2.33 -36.27
C GLN A 169 9.68 3.23 -35.02
N LYS A 170 10.32 2.78 -33.95
CA LYS A 170 10.53 3.52 -32.70
C LYS A 170 11.81 4.33 -32.77
N ASP A 171 11.72 5.61 -32.42
CA ASP A 171 12.89 6.45 -32.20
C ASP A 171 13.78 5.88 -31.09
N ILE A 172 15.10 6.03 -31.21
CA ILE A 172 16.08 5.64 -30.16
C ILE A 172 15.71 6.24 -28.81
N VAL A 173 15.21 7.47 -28.82
CA VAL A 173 14.76 8.17 -27.63
C VAL A 173 13.59 7.44 -26.97
N SER A 174 12.56 7.01 -27.72
CA SER A 174 11.41 6.33 -27.13
C SER A 174 11.79 4.97 -26.54
N LEU A 175 12.69 4.24 -27.21
CA LEU A 175 13.18 2.94 -26.75
C LEU A 175 13.99 3.06 -25.44
N ILE A 176 14.81 4.10 -25.30
CA ILE A 176 15.53 4.39 -24.05
C ILE A 176 14.55 4.76 -22.93
N TYR A 177 13.56 5.62 -23.22
CA TYR A 177 12.56 6.04 -22.23
C TYR A 177 11.69 4.86 -21.75
N GLU A 178 11.21 4.01 -22.65
CA GLU A 178 10.43 2.82 -22.30
C GLU A 178 11.22 1.87 -21.39
N ASN A 179 12.47 1.57 -21.74
CA ASN A 179 13.31 0.69 -20.95
C ASN A 179 13.67 1.30 -19.58
N ALA A 180 13.99 2.59 -19.52
CA ALA A 180 14.27 3.28 -18.26
C ALA A 180 13.03 3.27 -17.33
N PHE A 181 11.85 3.53 -17.89
CA PHE A 181 10.60 3.49 -17.15
C PHE A 181 10.24 2.07 -16.70
N GLY A 182 10.48 1.05 -17.54
CA GLY A 182 10.31 -0.36 -17.20
C GLY A 182 11.19 -0.80 -16.02
N VAL A 183 12.46 -0.37 -16.01
CA VAL A 183 13.37 -0.62 -14.88
C VAL A 183 12.87 0.09 -13.62
N LEU A 184 12.44 1.35 -13.71
CA LEU A 184 11.91 2.09 -12.57
C LEU A 184 10.66 1.44 -11.98
N LEU A 185 9.74 0.97 -12.83
CA LEU A 185 8.57 0.19 -12.40
C LEU A 185 9.00 -1.10 -11.70
N LEU A 186 9.95 -1.85 -12.26
CA LEU A 186 10.46 -3.09 -11.68
C LEU A 186 11.08 -2.87 -10.29
N LEU A 187 11.77 -1.74 -10.08
CA LEU A 187 12.29 -1.34 -8.76
C LEU A 187 11.19 -0.91 -7.78
N ALA A 188 10.20 -0.16 -8.26
CA ALA A 188 9.12 0.38 -7.44
C ALA A 188 8.11 -0.69 -6.98
N PHE A 189 7.85 -1.70 -7.82
CA PHE A 189 6.87 -2.75 -7.55
C PHE A 189 7.04 -3.48 -6.20
N PRO A 190 8.22 -4.06 -5.89
CA PRO A 190 8.43 -4.76 -4.62
C PRO A 190 8.25 -3.84 -3.40
N LEU A 191 8.57 -2.55 -3.54
CA LEU A 191 8.37 -1.55 -2.50
C LEU A 191 6.87 -1.32 -2.26
N ILE A 192 6.12 -1.06 -3.33
CA ILE A 192 4.66 -0.84 -3.27
C ILE A 192 3.97 -2.08 -2.68
N LEU A 193 4.37 -3.29 -3.09
CA LEU A 193 3.86 -4.54 -2.54
C LEU A 193 4.09 -4.63 -1.02
N THR A 194 5.31 -4.37 -0.57
CA THR A 194 5.69 -4.49 0.85
C THR A 194 4.86 -3.55 1.71
N TYR A 195 4.77 -2.27 1.34
CA TYR A 195 3.94 -1.30 2.07
C TYR A 195 2.46 -1.64 2.04
N SER A 196 1.98 -2.20 0.94
CA SER A 196 0.58 -2.56 0.82
C SER A 196 0.20 -3.78 1.66
N LEU A 197 1.04 -4.82 1.66
CA LEU A 197 0.86 -6.00 2.53
C LEU A 197 0.86 -5.58 4.00
N GLN A 198 1.74 -4.65 4.38
CA GLN A 198 1.76 -4.08 5.72
C GLN A 198 0.46 -3.30 6.03
N ALA A 199 -0.04 -2.52 5.09
CA ALA A 199 -1.29 -1.79 5.24
C ALA A 199 -2.49 -2.75 5.45
N MET A 200 -2.53 -3.86 4.70
CA MET A 200 -3.51 -4.93 4.91
C MET A 200 -3.39 -5.58 6.28
N TYR A 201 -2.19 -5.96 6.70
CA TYR A 201 -1.96 -6.62 7.98
C TYR A 201 -2.32 -5.73 9.17
N THR A 202 -2.05 -4.43 9.07
CA THR A 202 -2.35 -3.44 10.13
C THR A 202 -3.76 -2.90 10.11
N PHE A 203 -4.57 -3.23 9.08
CA PHE A 203 -5.93 -2.71 8.89
C PHE A 203 -6.78 -2.83 10.15
N ASN A 204 -6.83 -4.03 10.75
CA ASN A 204 -7.67 -4.27 11.92
C ASN A 204 -7.24 -3.44 13.14
N ARG A 205 -5.93 -3.33 13.35
CA ARG A 205 -5.35 -2.56 14.46
C ARG A 205 -5.64 -1.08 14.31
N ARG A 206 -5.56 -0.54 13.09
CA ARG A 206 -5.89 0.85 12.78
C ARG A 206 -7.39 1.15 13.00
N GLN A 207 -8.28 0.22 12.66
CA GLN A 207 -9.71 0.37 12.91
C GLN A 207 -10.05 0.39 14.40
N VAL A 208 -9.54 -0.58 15.17
CA VAL A 208 -9.72 -0.60 16.64
C VAL A 208 -9.16 0.67 17.27
N LEU A 209 -7.96 1.10 16.86
CA LEU A 209 -7.35 2.35 17.34
C LEU A 209 -8.24 3.56 17.08
N SER A 210 -8.86 3.63 15.90
CA SER A 210 -9.72 4.76 15.53
C SER A 210 -10.93 4.84 16.46
N ILE A 211 -11.59 3.71 16.74
CA ILE A 211 -12.72 3.64 17.68
C ILE A 211 -12.31 4.03 19.09
N LEU A 212 -11.16 3.53 19.58
CA LEU A 212 -10.67 3.87 20.92
C LEU A 212 -10.34 5.36 21.07
N ILE A 213 -9.82 6.00 20.01
CA ILE A 213 -9.59 7.45 20.01
C ILE A 213 -10.92 8.22 20.14
N ASP A 214 -11.96 7.80 19.43
CA ASP A 214 -13.29 8.43 19.60
C ASP A 214 -13.82 8.25 21.01
N CYS A 215 -13.53 7.10 21.65
CA CYS A 215 -13.89 6.87 23.03
C CYS A 215 -13.15 7.74 24.02
N LYS A 216 -11.83 7.91 23.84
CA LYS A 216 -11.05 8.87 24.62
C LYS A 216 -11.65 10.27 24.53
N TYR A 217 -12.01 10.70 23.32
CA TYR A 217 -12.61 12.00 23.09
C TYR A 217 -13.99 12.16 23.78
N LEU A 218 -14.81 11.11 23.81
CA LEU A 218 -16.09 11.13 24.52
C LEU A 218 -15.93 11.17 26.05
N PHE A 219 -14.93 10.50 26.61
CA PHE A 219 -14.60 10.61 28.03
C PHE A 219 -14.17 12.03 28.40
N GLU A 220 -13.26 12.64 27.63
CA GLU A 220 -12.81 14.02 27.83
C GLU A 220 -13.95 15.04 27.71
N LEU A 221 -14.91 14.81 26.82
CA LEU A 221 -16.11 15.65 26.69
C LEU A 221 -17.04 15.53 27.92
N ASP A 222 -17.22 14.33 28.46
CA ASP A 222 -18.07 14.12 29.64
C ASP A 222 -17.45 14.73 30.90
N GLU A 223 -16.13 14.66 31.05
CA GLU A 223 -15.39 15.29 32.14
C GLU A 223 -15.53 16.83 32.12
N ASN A 224 -15.27 17.46 30.97
CA ASN A 224 -15.44 18.92 30.81
C ASN A 224 -16.89 19.39 31.07
N ASN A 225 -17.89 18.57 30.72
CA ASN A 225 -19.31 18.86 30.98
C ASN A 225 -19.68 18.72 32.46
N ARG A 226 -18.95 17.92 33.24
CA ARG A 226 -19.14 17.82 34.70
C ARG A 226 -18.50 19.01 35.41
N ASP A 227 -17.28 19.37 35.01
CA ASP A 227 -16.54 20.48 35.62
C ASP A 227 -17.22 21.83 35.40
N SER A 228 -17.78 22.06 34.21
CA SER A 228 -18.59 23.25 33.90
C SER A 228 -19.87 23.33 34.75
N LYS A 229 -20.58 22.21 34.93
CA LYS A 229 -21.78 22.17 35.79
C LYS A 229 -21.47 22.43 37.26
N SER A 230 -20.34 21.94 37.79
CA SER A 230 -19.93 22.26 39.16
C SER A 230 -19.61 23.74 39.36
N SER A 231 -19.02 24.40 38.35
CA SER A 231 -18.69 25.83 38.41
C SER A 231 -19.88 26.78 38.27
N GLU A 232 -21.02 26.32 37.76
CA GLU A 232 -22.27 27.10 37.68
C GLU A 232 -23.13 27.01 38.95
N THR A 233 -22.82 26.06 39.85
CA THR A 233 -23.53 25.83 41.12
C THR A 233 -22.85 26.43 42.36
N GLU A 234 -21.68 27.06 42.19
CA GLU A 234 -20.99 27.87 43.22
C GLU A 234 -21.25 29.38 43.01
#